data_AF-A0A8J2JSD5-F1
#
_entry.id   AF-A0A8J2JSD5-F1
#
_cell.length_a   1.000
_cell.length_b   1.000
_cell.length_c   1.000
_cell.angle_alpha   90.00
_cell.angle_beta   90.00
_cell.angle_gamma   90.00
#
_symmetry.space_group_name_H-M   'P 1'
#
loop_
_entity.id
_entity.type
_entity.pdbx_description
1 polymer ?
#
loop_
_entity_poly.entity_id
_entity_poly.type
_entity_poly.pdbx_seq_one_letter_code
_entity_poly.pdbx_strand_id
1 'polypeptide(L)' 'VHLTVLVYNSISRRIGSARVYVLADSTYGSCCIDEKTAAHINADALIHFGHSCGSSRKSKLPVLYVHVRPGVSIPQLLS' A
#
# COMPACT_ATOMS: atom_id res chain seq x y z
N VAL A 1 2.83 -9.66 9.58
CA VAL A 1 1.81 -10.65 9.14
C VAL A 1 0.40 -10.34 9.61
N HIS A 2 0.11 -10.17 10.91
CA HIS A 2 -1.27 -9.91 11.37
C HIS A 2 -1.88 -8.59 10.86
N LEU A 3 -1.09 -7.50 10.87
CA LEU A 3 -1.56 -6.19 10.40
C LEU A 3 -1.97 -6.19 8.92
N THR A 4 -1.19 -6.86 8.07
CA THR A 4 -1.43 -6.93 6.63
C THR A 4 -2.78 -7.58 6.31
N VAL A 5 -3.17 -8.62 7.06
CA VAL A 5 -4.47 -9.29 6.90
C VAL A 5 -5.62 -8.36 7.29
N LEU A 6 -5.49 -7.61 8.40
CA LEU A 6 -6.53 -6.67 8.84
C LEU A 6 -6.72 -5.52 7.85
N VAL A 7 -5.61 -4.96 7.35
CA VAL A 7 -5.63 -3.90 6.34
C VAL A 7 -6.25 -4.42 5.04
N TYR A 8 -5.80 -5.59 4.55
CA TYR A 8 -6.37 -6.24 3.37
C TYR A 8 -7.89 -6.42 3.51
N ASN A 9 -8.36 -7.06 4.59
CA ASN A 9 -9.79 -7.30 4.80
C ASN A 9 -10.59 -6.01 4.91
N SER A 10 -10.02 -4.96 5.49
CA SER A 10 -10.71 -3.68 5.64
C SER A 10 -10.81 -2.92 4.32
N ILE A 11 -9.74 -2.94 3.52
CA ILE A 11 -9.75 -2.36 2.18
C ILE A 11 -10.69 -3.14 1.28
N SER A 12 -10.53 -4.47 1.18
CA SER A 12 -11.34 -5.34 0.33
C SER A 12 -12.84 -5.22 0.59
N ARG A 13 -13.26 -5.03 1.86
CA ARG A 13 -14.67 -4.79 2.20
C ARG A 13 -15.20 -3.43 1.74
N ARG A 14 -14.34 -2.41 1.66
CA ARG A 14 -14.72 -1.03 1.32
C ARG A 14 -14.64 -0.74 -0.18
N ILE A 15 -13.79 -1.45 -0.92
CA ILE A 15 -13.55 -1.16 -2.35
C ILE A 15 -14.40 -1.97 -3.34
N GLY A 16 -15.46 -2.62 -2.85
CA GLY A 16 -16.46 -3.29 -3.70
C GLY A 16 -15.87 -4.46 -4.49
N SER A 17 -16.00 -4.41 -5.82
CA SER A 17 -15.57 -5.47 -6.73
C SER A 17 -14.09 -5.40 -7.14
N ALA A 18 -13.35 -4.39 -6.66
CA ALA A 18 -11.93 -4.25 -6.99
C ALA A 18 -11.08 -5.37 -6.35
N ARG A 19 -10.08 -5.84 -7.09
CA ARG A 19 -9.16 -6.89 -6.63
C ARG A 19 -8.01 -6.27 -5.85
N VAL A 20 -7.84 -6.70 -4.60
CA VAL A 20 -6.72 -6.27 -3.75
C VAL A 20 -5.61 -7.31 -3.79
N TYR A 21 -4.37 -6.85 -3.93
CA TYR A 21 -3.18 -7.68 -3.83
C TYR A 21 -2.23 -7.11 -2.80
N VAL A 22 -1.60 -7.99 -2.03
CA VAL A 22 -0.54 -7.64 -1.08
C VAL A 22 0.79 -8.00 -1.72
N LEU A 23 1.67 -7.02 -1.90
CA LEU A 23 3.03 -7.23 -2.36
C LEU A 23 3.81 -8.02 -1.30
N ALA A 24 4.36 -9.18 -1.69
CA ALA A 24 5.10 -10.06 -0.79
C ALA A 24 6.60 -9.78 -0.75
N ASP A 25 7.13 -9.01 -1.71
CA ASP A 25 8.55 -8.69 -1.80
C ASP A 25 8.90 -7.46 -0.94
N SER A 26 10.13 -7.44 -0.42
CA SER A 26 10.69 -6.24 0.18
C SER A 26 10.96 -5.24 -0.94
N THR A 27 10.22 -4.13 -0.97
CA THR A 27 10.58 -3.00 -1.82
C THR A 27 12.03 -2.62 -1.54
N TYR A 28 12.87 -2.64 -2.59
CA TYR A 28 14.31 -2.33 -2.49
C TYR A 28 14.46 -0.93 -1.88
N GLY A 29 14.84 -0.86 -0.60
CA GLY A 29 14.63 0.31 0.24
C GLY A 29 13.14 0.53 0.53
N SER A 30 12.73 0.29 1.77
CA SER A 30 11.33 0.37 2.26
C SER A 30 10.57 1.67 1.93
N CYS A 31 11.29 2.68 1.47
CA CYS A 31 10.79 3.99 1.13
C CYS A 31 10.34 4.13 -0.35
N CYS A 32 10.66 3.17 -1.22
CA CYS A 32 10.29 3.15 -2.64
C CYS A 32 9.04 2.30 -2.89
N ILE A 33 8.25 2.69 -3.89
CA ILE A 33 7.14 1.89 -4.42
C ILE A 33 7.62 0.85 -5.43
N ASP A 34 6.96 -0.31 -5.51
CA ASP A 34 7.23 -1.33 -6.52
C ASP A 34 6.24 -1.24 -7.70
N GLU A 35 6.57 -0.39 -8.67
CA GLU A 35 5.79 -0.26 -9.90
C GLU A 35 5.94 -1.47 -10.84
N LYS A 36 7.03 -2.25 -10.72
CA LYS A 36 7.28 -3.37 -11.63
C LYS A 36 6.30 -4.51 -11.33
N THR A 37 6.16 -4.85 -10.06
CA THR A 37 5.19 -5.89 -9.67
C THR A 37 3.75 -5.42 -9.90
N ALA A 38 3.47 -4.12 -9.66
CA ALA A 38 2.17 -3.52 -10.00
C ALA A 38 1.85 -3.65 -11.50
N ALA A 39 2.83 -3.39 -12.37
CA ALA A 39 2.66 -3.51 -13.81
C ALA A 39 2.47 -4.96 -14.26
N HIS A 40 3.12 -5.94 -13.63
CA HIS A 40 2.95 -7.36 -13.97
C HIS A 40 1.53 -7.88 -13.73
N ILE A 41 0.79 -7.28 -12.80
CA ILE A 41 -0.60 -7.63 -12.52
C ILE A 41 -1.60 -6.63 -13.14
N ASN A 42 -1.12 -5.70 -13.96
CA ASN A 42 -1.91 -4.60 -14.53
C ASN A 42 -2.72 -3.85 -13.46
N ALA A 43 -2.10 -3.51 -12.32
CA ALA A 43 -2.77 -2.79 -11.24
C ALA A 43 -3.15 -1.37 -11.67
N ASP A 44 -4.34 -0.93 -11.28
CA ASP A 44 -4.84 0.43 -11.57
C ASP A 44 -4.32 1.49 -10.60
N ALA A 45 -3.91 1.10 -9.39
CA ALA A 45 -3.41 1.99 -8.35
C ALA A 45 -2.53 1.25 -7.34
N LEU A 46 -1.76 2.03 -6.56
CA LEU A 46 -0.93 1.53 -5.47
C LEU A 46 -1.24 2.22 -4.14
N ILE A 47 -1.09 1.47 -3.05
CA ILE A 47 -1.13 2.01 -1.68
C ILE A 47 0.20 1.68 -1.01
N HIS A 48 0.96 2.70 -0.61
CA HIS A 48 2.26 2.56 0.04
C HIS A 48 2.15 2.95 1.51
N PHE A 49 2.30 1.98 2.41
CA PHE A 49 2.28 2.22 3.85
C PHE A 49 3.69 2.47 4.40
N GLY A 50 3.85 3.52 5.19
CA GLY A 50 5.09 3.82 5.91
C GLY A 50 5.86 5.01 5.33
N HIS A 51 7.17 5.00 5.54
CA HIS A 51 8.04 6.07 5.07
C HIS A 51 8.11 6.05 3.53
N SER A 52 8.20 7.22 2.91
CA SER A 52 8.46 7.35 1.47
C SER A 52 9.68 8.23 1.28
N CYS A 53 10.58 7.89 0.34
CA CYS A 53 11.83 8.65 0.14
C CYS A 53 11.58 10.04 -0.49
N GLY A 54 10.31 10.46 -0.62
CA GLY A 54 9.92 11.66 -1.36
C GLY A 54 10.39 11.63 -2.81
N SER A 55 10.47 10.44 -3.42
CA SER A 55 11.12 10.29 -4.72
C SER A 55 10.44 11.20 -5.75
N SER A 56 11.25 12.08 -6.35
CA SER A 56 10.92 12.98 -7.46
C SER A 56 10.55 12.25 -8.76
N ARG A 57 10.48 10.91 -8.72
CA ARG A 57 10.06 10.07 -9.81
C ARG A 57 8.54 10.01 -9.83
N LYS A 58 7.93 10.66 -10.82
CA LYS A 58 6.50 10.54 -11.09
C LYS A 58 6.17 9.08 -11.34
N SER A 59 5.32 8.51 -10.48
CA SER A 59 4.77 7.18 -10.73
C SER A 59 3.86 7.22 -11.95
N LYS A 60 3.84 6.11 -12.72
CA LYS A 60 2.89 5.94 -13.82
C LYS A 60 1.49 5.58 -13.33
N LEU A 61 1.38 5.09 -12.09
CA LEU A 61 0.11 4.76 -11.45
C LEU A 61 -0.24 5.81 -10.39
N PRO A 62 -1.53 6.05 -10.13
CA PRO A 62 -1.95 6.74 -8.93
C PRO A 62 -1.44 6.01 -7.69
N VAL A 63 -0.79 6.72 -6.78
CA VAL A 63 -0.26 6.16 -5.53
C VAL A 63 -0.81 6.91 -4.33
N LEU A 64 -1.45 6.18 -3.42
CA LEU A 64 -1.82 6.67 -2.10
C LEU A 64 -0.71 6.35 -1.11
N TYR A 65 -0.05 7.38 -0.58
CA TYR A 65 0.93 7.23 0.49
C TYR A 65 0.24 7.34 1.85
N VAL A 66 0.40 6.31 2.69
CA VAL A 66 -0.18 6.25 4.04
C VAL A 66 0.94 6.29 5.07
N HIS A 67 1.22 7.49 5.59
CA HIS A 67 2.20 7.68 6.65
C HIS A 67 1.61 7.31 8.02
N VAL A 68 2.10 6.22 8.60
CA VAL A 68 1.70 5.78 9.94
C VAL A 68 2.45 6.58 10.99
N ARG A 69 1.72 7.16 11.95
CA ARG A 69 2.31 7.87 13.09
C ARG A 69 2.60 6.90 14.24
N PRO A 70 3.70 7.09 14.99
CA PRO A 70 3.94 6.35 16.23
C PRO A 70 2.76 6.51 17.20
N GLY A 71 2.36 5.43 17.87
CA GLY A 71 1.29 5.44 18.87
C GLY A 71 -0.15 5.30 18.33
N VAL A 72 -0.34 5.14 17.01
CA VAL A 72 -1.65 4.85 16.42
C VAL A 72 -1.94 3.35 16.50
N SER A 73 -3.06 2.99 17.14
CA SER A 73 -3.54 1.61 17.20
C SER A 73 -4.23 1.20 15.90
N ILE A 74 -4.27 -0.11 15.62
CA ILE A 74 -4.86 -0.64 14.38
C ILE A 74 -6.33 -0.21 14.17
N PRO A 75 -7.20 -0.21 15.20
CA PRO A 75 -8.57 0.30 15.05
C PRO A 75 -8.64 1.75 14.55
N GLN A 76 -7.72 2.60 15.01
CA GLN A 76 -7.65 4.01 14.61
C GLN A 76 -7.11 4.20 13.19
N LEU A 77 -6.31 3.26 12.68
CA LEU A 77 -5.87 3.27 11.29
C LEU A 77 -7.00 2.88 10.32
N LEU A 78 -7.98 2.11 10.81
CA LEU A 78 -9.03 1.49 10.00
C LEU A 78 -10.42 2.14 10.15
N SER A 79 -10.55 3.14 11.04
CA SER A 79 -11.77 3.94 11.23
C SER A 79 -11.99 4.87 10.05
#